data_AF-A0A315EGK7-F1
#
_entry.id   AF-A0A315EGK7-F1
#
_cell.length_a   1.000
_cell.length_b   1.000
_cell.length_c   1.000
_cell.angle_alpha   90.00
_cell.angle_beta   90.00
_cell.angle_gamma   90.00
#
_symmetry.space_group_name_H-M   'P 1'
#
loop_
_entity.id
_entity.type
_entity.pdbx_description
1 polymer ?
#
loop_
_entity_poly.entity_id
_entity_poly.type
_entity_poly.pdbx_seq_one_letter_code
_entity_poly.pdbx_strand_id
1 'polypeptide(L)'
;MSRIVNAEKKKNLCARLARIEGQLRGLQKLIEGDADCEKIAQQMAAARKALDKSFFSMVGCMIEQGDQSPEHVAEMLTKFA
;
A
#
# COMPACT_ATOMS: atom_id res chain seq x y z
N MET A 1 -7.84 -18.33 -8.85
CA MET A 1 -7.07 -17.07 -8.68
C MET A 1 -8.07 -15.93 -8.56
N SER A 2 -8.19 -15.34 -7.37
CA SER A 2 -8.98 -14.13 -7.12
C SER A 2 -8.54 -12.98 -8.05
N ARG A 3 -9.51 -12.20 -8.54
CA ARG A 3 -9.29 -11.02 -9.41
C ARG A 3 -10.05 -9.82 -8.86
N ILE A 4 -9.50 -8.62 -9.01
CA ILE A 4 -10.21 -7.37 -8.67
C ILE A 4 -11.25 -7.07 -9.77
N VAL A 5 -12.46 -7.62 -9.60
CA VAL A 5 -13.55 -7.50 -10.58
C VAL A 5 -14.36 -6.21 -10.41
N ASN A 6 -14.39 -5.62 -9.22
CA ASN A 6 -15.11 -4.37 -8.97
C ASN A 6 -14.31 -3.17 -9.53
N ALA A 7 -14.90 -2.48 -10.51
CA ALA A 7 -14.28 -1.36 -11.22
C ALA A 7 -13.97 -0.16 -10.30
N GLU A 8 -14.82 0.13 -9.33
CA GLU A 8 -14.61 1.22 -8.38
C GLU A 8 -13.44 0.90 -7.44
N LYS A 9 -13.38 -0.33 -6.91
CA LYS A 9 -12.26 -0.79 -6.07
C LYS A 9 -10.94 -0.75 -6.83
N LYS A 10 -10.95 -1.20 -8.09
CA LYS A 10 -9.78 -1.12 -8.99
C LYS A 10 -9.33 0.33 -9.15
N LYS A 11 -10.24 1.24 -9.50
CA LYS A 11 -9.94 2.68 -9.66
C LYS A 11 -9.38 3.29 -8.37
N ASN A 12 -9.98 2.99 -7.22
CA ASN A 12 -9.55 3.50 -5.93
C ASN A 12 -8.15 2.99 -5.55
N LEU A 13 -7.87 1.71 -5.79
CA LEU A 13 -6.54 1.14 -5.54
C LEU A 13 -5.49 1.76 -6.46
N CYS A 14 -5.76 1.85 -7.76
CA CYS A 14 -4.86 2.51 -8.71
C CYS A 14 -4.58 3.97 -8.32
N ALA A 15 -5.60 4.72 -7.88
CA ALA A 15 -5.43 6.11 -7.43
C ALA A 15 -4.57 6.21 -6.15
N ARG A 16 -4.63 5.21 -5.25
CA ARG A 16 -3.75 5.16 -4.07
C ARG A 16 -2.30 4.88 -4.47
N LEU A 17 -2.09 3.90 -5.36
CA LEU A 17 -0.77 3.57 -5.88
C LEU A 17 -0.11 4.75 -6.62
N ALA A 18 -0.88 5.50 -7.41
CA ALA A 18 -0.36 6.71 -8.08
C ALA A 18 0.14 7.79 -7.09
N ARG A 19 -0.51 7.91 -5.92
CA ARG A 19 -0.03 8.82 -4.85
C ARG A 19 1.26 8.31 -4.23
N ILE A 20 1.34 7.01 -3.95
CA ILE A 20 2.54 6.37 -3.39
C ILE A 20 3.72 6.53 -4.37
N GLU A 21 3.50 6.34 -5.66
CA GLU A 21 4.50 6.60 -6.70
C GLU A 21 5.00 8.06 -6.66
N GLY A 22 4.10 9.02 -6.43
CA GLY A 22 4.46 10.41 -6.16
C GLY A 22 5.37 10.58 -4.93
N GLN A 23 5.08 9.86 -3.85
CA GLN A 23 5.93 9.86 -2.65
C GLN A 23 7.32 9.26 -2.93
N LEU A 24 7.41 8.17 -3.70
CA LEU A 24 8.68 7.55 -4.09
C LEU A 24 9.53 8.49 -4.96
N ARG A 25 8.92 9.19 -5.91
CA ARG A 25 9.61 10.25 -6.68
C ARG A 25 10.09 11.38 -5.77
N GLY A 26 9.28 11.77 -4.78
CA GLY A 26 9.68 12.76 -3.78
C GLY A 26 10.90 12.32 -2.96
N LEU A 27 10.93 11.06 -2.55
CA LEU A 27 12.07 10.46 -1.84
C LEU A 27 13.35 10.50 -2.67
N GLN A 28 13.28 10.13 -3.95
CA GLN A 28 14.44 10.20 -4.85
C GLN A 28 15.00 11.64 -4.92
N LYS A 29 14.13 12.64 -5.10
CA LYS A 29 14.54 14.06 -5.10
C LYS A 29 15.16 14.52 -3.78
N LEU A 30 14.66 14.02 -2.65
CA LEU A 30 15.24 14.34 -1.33
C LEU A 30 16.65 13.75 -1.19
N ILE A 31 16.86 12.52 -1.69
CA ILE A 31 18.17 11.86 -1.68
C ILE A 31 19.14 12.59 -2.62
N GLU A 32 18.72 12.88 -3.85
CA GLU A 32 19.53 13.60 -4.84
C GLU A 32 19.87 15.04 -4.40
N GLY A 33 19.02 15.65 -3.57
CA GLY A 33 19.21 16.99 -3.02
C GLY A 33 19.89 17.02 -1.64
N ASP A 34 20.55 15.93 -1.24
CA ASP A 34 21.28 15.80 0.05
C ASP A 34 20.44 16.22 1.27
N ALA A 35 19.14 15.91 1.26
CA ALA A 35 18.26 16.23 2.38
C ALA A 35 18.63 15.42 3.63
N ASP A 36 18.25 15.96 4.80
CA ASP A 36 18.49 15.31 6.08
C ASP A 36 17.90 13.87 6.14
N CYS A 37 18.71 12.94 6.69
CA CYS A 37 18.36 11.52 6.79
C CYS A 37 17.07 11.29 7.59
N GLU A 38 16.81 12.07 8.64
CA GLU A 38 15.59 11.98 9.43
C GLU A 38 14.38 12.35 8.57
N LYS A 39 14.49 13.42 7.77
CA LYS A 39 13.43 13.83 6.84
C LYS A 39 13.15 12.75 5.79
N ILE A 40 14.19 12.13 5.23
CA ILE A 40 14.04 11.02 4.29
C ILE A 40 13.34 9.84 4.97
N ALA A 41 13.79 9.46 6.18
CA ALA A 41 13.21 8.36 6.94
C ALA A 41 11.73 8.59 7.28
N GLN A 42 11.35 9.81 7.65
CA GLN A 42 9.96 10.20 7.90
C GLN A 42 9.09 10.06 6.64
N GLN A 43 9.56 10.54 5.48
CA GLN A 43 8.81 10.40 4.22
C GLN A 43 8.71 8.94 3.78
N MET A 44 9.76 8.15 4.01
CA MET A 44 9.76 6.73 3.71
C MET A 44 8.76 5.98 4.60
N ALA A 45 8.68 6.33 5.89
CA ALA A 45 7.66 5.79 6.79
C ALA A 45 6.22 6.14 6.35
N ALA A 46 6.01 7.36 5.86
CA ALA A 46 4.72 7.77 5.31
C ALA A 46 4.35 6.97 4.05
N ALA A 47 5.31 6.71 3.16
CA ALA A 47 5.11 5.89 1.96
C ALA A 47 4.79 4.43 2.31
N ARG A 48 5.53 3.82 3.25
CA ARG A 48 5.24 2.47 3.76
C ARG A 48 3.82 2.37 4.30
N LYS A 49 3.44 3.28 5.21
CA LYS A 49 2.09 3.29 5.80
C LYS A 49 0.98 3.47 4.77
N ALA A 50 1.21 4.24 3.70
CA ALA A 50 0.25 4.39 2.61
C ALA A 50 0.12 3.10 1.78
N LEU A 51 1.23 2.40 1.56
CA LEU A 51 1.25 1.10 0.89
C LEU A 51 0.54 0.03 1.72
N ASP A 52 0.79 -0.04 3.03
CA ASP A 52 0.13 -0.99 3.95
C ASP A 52 -1.39 -0.84 3.92
N LYS A 53 -1.89 0.41 3.99
CA LYS A 53 -3.33 0.69 3.84
C LYS A 53 -3.90 0.21 2.50
N SER A 54 -3.11 0.30 1.44
CA SER A 54 -3.53 -0.15 0.11
C SER A 54 -3.53 -1.68 0.03
N PHE A 55 -2.55 -2.33 0.65
CA PHE A 55 -2.49 -3.78 0.82
C PHE A 55 -3.70 -4.30 1.61
N PHE A 56 -4.02 -3.71 2.75
CA PHE A 56 -5.19 -4.10 3.56
C PHE A 56 -6.50 -3.95 2.79
N SER A 57 -6.65 -2.87 2.01
CA SER A 57 -7.81 -2.69 1.12
C SER A 57 -7.89 -3.76 0.03
N MET A 58 -6.76 -4.29 -0.45
CA MET A 58 -6.72 -5.37 -1.44
C MET A 58 -7.08 -6.71 -0.79
N VAL A 59 -6.51 -7.03 0.37
CA VAL A 59 -6.79 -8.28 1.09
C VAL A 59 -8.25 -8.33 1.56
N GLY A 60 -8.83 -7.21 1.99
CA GLY A 60 -10.27 -7.14 2.28
C GLY A 60 -11.16 -7.51 1.09
N CYS A 61 -10.70 -7.29 -0.15
CA CYS A 61 -11.43 -7.76 -1.33
C CYS A 61 -11.42 -9.28 -1.48
N MET A 62 -10.40 -9.97 -0.96
CA MET A 62 -10.33 -11.43 -1.00
C MET A 62 -11.34 -12.06 -0.03
N ILE A 63 -11.57 -11.44 1.13
CA ILE A 63 -12.61 -11.85 2.09
C ILE A 63 -14.00 -11.74 1.45
N GLU A 64 -14.32 -10.59 0.85
CA GLU A 64 -15.63 -10.37 0.23
C GLU A 64 -15.93 -11.32 -0.93
N GLN A 65 -14.89 -11.87 -1.57
CA GLN A 65 -15.04 -12.86 -2.64
C GLN A 65 -15.19 -14.30 -2.11
N GLY A 66 -15.14 -14.51 -0.79
CA GLY A 66 -15.30 -15.82 -0.15
C GLY A 66 -14.13 -16.77 -0.36
N ASP A 67 -12.99 -16.28 -0.84
CA ASP A 67 -11.86 -17.13 -1.29
C ASP A 67 -10.90 -17.48 -0.13
N GLN A 68 -11.00 -16.81 1.02
CA GLN A 68 -10.08 -16.92 2.16
C GLN A 68 -10.82 -16.73 3.49
N SER A 69 -10.44 -17.45 4.54
CA SER A 69 -11.01 -17.27 5.89
C SER A 69 -10.48 -15.97 6.54
N PRO A 70 -11.26 -15.33 7.44
CA PRO A 70 -10.82 -14.14 8.16
C PRO A 70 -9.50 -14.35 8.93
N GLU A 71 -9.24 -15.56 9.41
CA GLU A 71 -8.02 -15.93 10.13
C GLU A 71 -6.80 -15.93 9.20
N HIS A 72 -6.94 -16.47 7.98
CA HIS A 72 -5.86 -16.48 6.99
C HIS A 72 -5.52 -15.06 6.52
N VAL A 73 -6.53 -14.20 6.42
CA VAL A 73 -6.31 -12.78 6.16
C VAL A 73 -5.60 -12.11 7.32
N ALA A 74 -6.04 -12.34 8.56
CA ALA A 74 -5.37 -11.79 9.75
C ALA A 74 -3.89 -12.18 9.81
N GLU A 75 -3.56 -13.44 9.48
CA GLU A 75 -2.19 -13.94 9.40
C GLU A 75 -1.36 -13.27 8.29
N MET A 76 -1.99 -13.02 7.13
CA MET A 76 -1.36 -12.26 6.05
C MET A 76 -1.07 -10.81 6.48
N LEU A 77 -1.97 -10.20 7.26
CA LEU A 77 -1.79 -8.84 7.77
C LEU A 77 -0.64 -8.74 8.80
N THR A 78 -0.45 -9.74 9.66
CA THR A 78 0.66 -9.77 10.64
C THR A 78 2.00 -10.15 10.04
N LYS A 79 2.04 -10.94 8.96
CA LYS A 79 3.30 -11.35 8.32
C LYS A 79 4.02 -10.22 7.57
N PHE A 80 3.29 -9.15 7.23
CA PHE A 80 3.80 -8.02 6.46
C PHE A 80 3.74 -6.67 7.22
N ALA A 81 3.43 -6.71 8.53
CA ALA A 81 3.50 -5.56 9.45
C ALA A 81 4.84 -5.50 10.16
#